data_AF-A0A940GEK0-F1
#
_entry.id   AF-A0A940GEK0-F1
#
_cell.length_a   1.000
_cell.length_b   1.000
_cell.length_c   1.000
_cell.angle_alpha   90.00
_cell.angle_beta   90.00
_cell.angle_gamma   90.00
#
_symmetry.space_group_name_H-M   'P 1'
#
loop_
_entity.id
_entity.type
_entity.pdbx_description
1 polymer ?
#
loop_
_entity_poly.entity_id
_entity_poly.type
_entity_poly.pdbx_seq_one_letter_code
_entity_poly.pdbx_strand_id
1 'polypeptide(L)'
;MAIRTIACIAGACAALIASSASAEGADWYRGGWRTDGGDPLVYEFVIRGSAVTGYSCTRCSDGTTLAPLSGTFDENRGIAFTVRHLNLDGSLASEEHLTARLQGHRLVVSGPTGERVTIKDPRGPARSVVYQSILPPDAPPVPQLKPAGGQGGPPPPYVQPAAWRPLTTADVLGVWVGFGSGMDKQYFVIRRDGDRLFGLACGRCDNPYTHGALENFRITGDLLEFDIVHQDWGDGTALPFDRHVKANIAMNEMHMDARRPDQTGPGIVASLVGPIAIEATRGNVYLP
;
A
#
# COMPACT_ATOMS: atom_id res chain seq x y z
N MET A 1 -6.75 -56.01 63.81
CA MET A 1 -5.50 -55.92 63.03
C MET A 1 -5.88 -56.00 61.57
N ALA A 2 -5.53 -54.97 60.77
CA ALA A 2 -5.64 -54.86 59.31
C ALA A 2 -7.06 -54.85 58.69
N ILE A 3 -7.41 -54.13 57.61
CA ILE A 3 -6.92 -52.92 56.89
C ILE A 3 -8.09 -52.55 55.94
N ARG A 4 -8.27 -51.23 55.71
CA ARG A 4 -9.23 -50.58 54.81
C ARG A 4 -9.05 -50.96 53.34
N THR A 5 -10.11 -50.93 52.53
CA THR A 5 -10.04 -50.30 51.19
C THR A 5 -11.43 -49.84 50.72
N ILE A 6 -11.64 -48.51 50.66
CA ILE A 6 -12.72 -47.85 49.94
C ILE A 6 -12.10 -47.40 48.61
N ALA A 7 -12.62 -47.89 47.49
CA ALA A 7 -12.22 -47.45 46.16
C ALA A 7 -13.13 -46.31 45.70
N CYS A 8 -12.61 -45.08 45.72
CA CYS A 8 -13.20 -43.95 45.02
C CYS A 8 -12.77 -43.98 43.55
N ILE A 9 -13.71 -44.13 42.62
CA ILE A 9 -13.47 -43.94 41.19
C ILE A 9 -13.63 -42.44 40.91
N ALA A 10 -12.51 -41.74 40.76
CA ALA A 10 -12.47 -40.38 40.23
C ALA A 10 -12.47 -40.44 38.70
N GLY A 11 -13.58 -40.07 38.07
CA GLY A 11 -13.65 -39.86 36.63
C GLY A 11 -12.88 -38.59 36.24
N ALA A 12 -11.78 -38.76 35.52
CA ALA A 12 -11.00 -37.66 34.97
C ALA A 12 -11.73 -37.05 33.77
N CYS A 13 -12.34 -35.88 33.96
CA CYS A 13 -12.72 -34.99 32.86
C CYS A 13 -11.45 -34.44 32.20
N ALA A 14 -10.99 -35.09 31.13
CA ALA A 14 -10.00 -34.50 30.23
C ALA A 14 -10.69 -33.39 29.41
N ALA A 15 -10.69 -32.17 29.94
CA ALA A 15 -11.01 -30.98 29.15
C ALA A 15 -9.90 -30.80 28.12
N LEU A 16 -10.17 -31.20 26.88
CA LEU A 16 -9.41 -30.79 25.71
C LEU A 16 -9.47 -29.26 25.66
N ILE A 17 -8.39 -28.61 26.08
CA ILE A 17 -8.17 -27.19 25.79
C ILE A 17 -7.93 -27.13 24.29
N ALA A 18 -9.00 -26.99 23.52
CA ALA A 18 -8.89 -26.60 22.12
C ALA A 18 -8.18 -25.25 22.12
N SER A 19 -6.93 -25.23 21.68
CA SER A 19 -6.26 -23.99 21.35
C SER A 19 -7.11 -23.32 20.29
N SER A 20 -7.90 -22.31 20.67
CA SER A 20 -8.51 -21.39 19.73
C SER A 20 -7.35 -20.84 18.90
N ALA A 21 -7.23 -21.29 17.65
CA ALA A 21 -6.41 -20.58 16.68
C ALA A 21 -7.02 -19.18 16.64
N SER A 22 -6.35 -18.21 17.28
CA SER A 22 -6.81 -16.83 17.27
C SER A 22 -6.92 -16.42 15.81
N ALA A 23 -8.15 -16.14 15.38
CA ALA A 23 -8.43 -15.50 14.11
C ALA A 23 -7.49 -14.30 13.96
N GLU A 24 -6.63 -14.33 12.95
CA GLU A 24 -5.68 -13.25 12.69
C GLU A 24 -6.45 -12.11 12.02
N GLY A 25 -6.60 -11.00 12.74
CA GLY A 25 -7.34 -9.84 12.26
C GLY A 25 -6.71 -9.20 11.01
N ALA A 26 -7.48 -8.34 10.34
CA ALA A 26 -7.08 -7.69 9.09
C ALA A 26 -5.71 -6.99 9.17
N ASP A 27 -5.32 -6.48 10.33
CA ASP A 27 -4.05 -5.77 10.55
C ASP A 27 -2.81 -6.61 10.27
N TRP A 28 -2.95 -7.93 10.31
CA TRP A 28 -1.89 -8.85 9.92
C TRP A 28 -1.78 -9.07 8.42
N TYR A 29 -2.79 -8.67 7.63
CA TYR A 29 -2.86 -8.89 6.18
C TYR A 29 -2.68 -7.60 5.38
N ARG A 30 -3.03 -6.45 5.96
CA ARG A 30 -3.00 -5.12 5.34
C ARG A 30 -1.64 -4.76 4.77
N GLY A 31 -1.66 -3.89 3.76
CA GLY A 31 -0.50 -3.23 3.19
C GLY A 31 0.38 -4.12 2.33
N GLY A 32 1.66 -3.81 2.31
CA GLY A 32 2.60 -4.32 1.31
C GLY A 32 3.20 -5.68 1.66
N TRP A 33 3.23 -6.58 0.68
CA TRP A 33 3.82 -7.91 0.74
C TRP A 33 4.68 -8.14 -0.49
N ARG A 34 5.91 -8.62 -0.31
CA ARG A 34 6.79 -8.96 -1.43
C ARG A 34 7.25 -10.41 -1.39
N THR A 35 7.60 -10.98 -2.53
CA THR A 35 8.21 -12.32 -2.59
C THR A 35 9.49 -12.42 -1.75
N ASP A 36 9.67 -13.56 -1.07
CA ASP A 36 10.86 -13.91 -0.25
C ASP A 36 11.98 -14.49 -1.13
N GLY A 37 12.25 -13.83 -2.27
CA GLY A 37 13.18 -14.29 -3.32
C GLY A 37 12.50 -14.65 -4.65
N GLY A 38 13.30 -15.06 -5.63
CA GLY A 38 12.82 -15.35 -6.99
C GLY A 38 12.43 -14.09 -7.77
N ASP A 39 11.45 -14.22 -8.68
CA ASP A 39 10.94 -13.08 -9.43
C ASP A 39 10.25 -12.08 -8.49
N PRO A 40 10.54 -10.77 -8.64
CA PRO A 40 9.94 -9.76 -7.78
C PRO A 40 8.44 -9.71 -8.05
N LEU A 41 7.67 -9.71 -6.98
CA LEU A 41 6.23 -9.47 -7.02
C LEU A 41 5.82 -8.83 -5.70
N VAL A 42 5.02 -7.78 -5.80
CA VAL A 42 4.45 -7.06 -4.67
C VAL A 42 2.94 -7.14 -4.76
N TYR A 43 2.29 -7.34 -3.62
CA TYR A 43 0.88 -7.11 -3.39
C TYR A 43 0.72 -6.00 -2.35
N GLU A 44 -0.20 -5.07 -2.60
CA GLU A 44 -0.63 -4.07 -1.64
C GLU A 44 -2.11 -4.31 -1.34
N PHE A 45 -2.44 -4.63 -0.09
CA PHE A 45 -3.82 -4.92 0.31
C PHE A 45 -4.42 -3.79 1.13
N VAL A 46 -5.44 -3.15 0.56
CA VAL A 46 -6.33 -2.23 1.25
C VAL A 46 -7.54 -3.02 1.74
N ILE A 47 -7.72 -3.11 3.06
CA ILE A 47 -8.82 -3.90 3.65
C ILE A 47 -9.84 -2.94 4.30
N ARG A 48 -11.13 -3.02 3.96
CA ARG A 48 -12.17 -2.20 4.62
C ARG A 48 -13.35 -3.09 5.00
N GLY A 49 -13.44 -3.43 6.29
CA GLY A 49 -14.31 -4.51 6.73
C GLY A 49 -13.91 -5.82 6.03
N SER A 50 -14.85 -6.43 5.32
CA SER A 50 -14.60 -7.63 4.52
C SER A 50 -14.15 -7.34 3.09
N ALA A 51 -14.14 -6.09 2.62
CA ALA A 51 -13.74 -5.76 1.26
C ALA A 51 -12.22 -5.63 1.15
N VAL A 52 -11.64 -6.10 0.04
CA VAL A 52 -10.22 -5.94 -0.29
C VAL A 52 -10.07 -5.25 -1.64
N THR A 53 -9.22 -4.25 -1.69
CA THR A 53 -8.78 -3.54 -2.89
C THR A 53 -7.26 -3.37 -2.86
N GLY A 54 -6.68 -2.77 -3.89
CA GLY A 54 -5.27 -2.42 -3.95
C GLY A 54 -4.67 -2.72 -5.31
N TYR A 55 -3.40 -3.12 -5.33
CA TYR A 55 -2.71 -3.46 -6.57
C TYR A 55 -1.67 -4.56 -6.38
N SER A 56 -1.19 -5.09 -7.50
CA SER A 56 0.01 -5.90 -7.58
C SER A 56 0.96 -5.36 -8.64
N CYS A 57 2.25 -5.61 -8.48
CA CYS A 57 3.27 -5.27 -9.48
C CYS A 57 4.43 -6.25 -9.42
N THR A 58 4.87 -6.75 -10.58
CA THR A 58 6.13 -7.51 -10.67
C THR A 58 7.32 -6.59 -10.40
N ARG A 59 7.29 -5.38 -10.95
CA ARG A 59 8.29 -4.33 -10.67
C ARG A 59 7.58 -3.01 -10.53
N CYS A 60 7.45 -2.51 -9.32
CA CYS A 60 6.62 -1.33 -9.06
C CYS A 60 7.22 -0.02 -9.61
N SER A 61 8.49 -0.04 -10.04
CA SER A 61 9.13 1.02 -10.84
C SER A 61 8.78 0.98 -12.34
N ASP A 62 8.24 -0.14 -12.82
CA ASP A 62 7.72 -0.33 -14.17
C ASP A 62 6.19 -0.31 -14.11
N GLY A 63 5.62 0.84 -14.46
CA GLY A 63 4.18 1.06 -14.43
C GLY A 63 3.41 0.13 -15.37
N THR A 64 4.06 -0.47 -16.38
CA THR A 64 3.38 -1.44 -17.26
C THR A 64 3.00 -2.72 -16.52
N THR A 65 3.65 -3.03 -15.39
CA THR A 65 3.38 -4.22 -14.57
C THR A 65 2.33 -4.02 -13.49
N LEU A 66 1.90 -2.77 -13.25
CA LEU A 66 0.93 -2.44 -12.22
C LEU A 66 -0.48 -2.93 -12.60
N ALA A 67 -1.09 -3.76 -11.77
CA ALA A 67 -2.41 -4.36 -11.97
C ALA A 67 -3.29 -4.15 -10.73
N PRO A 68 -4.56 -3.71 -10.87
CA PRO A 68 -5.44 -3.58 -9.72
C PRO A 68 -5.84 -4.96 -9.21
N LEU A 69 -6.11 -5.04 -7.90
CA LEU A 69 -6.70 -6.22 -7.29
C LEU A 69 -7.98 -5.86 -6.52
N SER A 70 -8.88 -6.83 -6.43
CA SER A 70 -10.11 -6.71 -5.63
C SER A 70 -10.52 -8.06 -5.07
N GLY A 71 -11.20 -8.07 -3.93
CA GLY A 71 -11.55 -9.31 -3.26
C GLY A 71 -12.26 -9.13 -1.93
N THR A 72 -12.16 -10.17 -1.10
CA THR A 72 -12.75 -10.22 0.23
C THR A 72 -11.79 -10.77 1.27
N PHE A 73 -11.90 -10.27 2.49
CA PHE A 73 -11.17 -10.73 3.67
C PHE A 73 -12.10 -11.47 4.63
N ASP A 74 -11.59 -12.54 5.21
CA ASP A 74 -12.22 -13.38 6.22
C ASP A 74 -11.16 -13.83 7.21
N GLU A 75 -11.35 -13.60 8.51
CA GLU A 75 -10.30 -13.86 9.50
C GLU A 75 -9.91 -15.35 9.61
N ASN A 76 -10.80 -16.26 9.21
CA ASN A 76 -10.52 -17.69 9.23
C ASN A 76 -9.91 -18.16 7.91
N ARG A 77 -10.26 -17.54 6.78
CA ARG A 77 -9.89 -18.00 5.43
C ARG A 77 -8.82 -17.14 4.76
N GLY A 78 -8.46 -16.00 5.34
CA GLY A 78 -7.54 -15.02 4.76
C GLY A 78 -8.20 -14.17 3.66
N ILE A 79 -7.45 -13.86 2.62
CA ILE A 79 -7.93 -13.06 1.49
C ILE A 79 -8.28 -13.98 0.32
N ALA A 80 -9.44 -13.79 -0.30
CA ALA A 80 -9.73 -14.29 -1.65
C ALA A 80 -9.84 -13.09 -2.59
N PHE A 81 -9.05 -13.05 -3.67
CA PHE A 81 -8.93 -11.87 -4.52
C PHE A 81 -8.66 -12.20 -5.98
N THR A 82 -8.87 -11.23 -6.84
CA THR A 82 -8.60 -11.30 -8.28
C THR A 82 -7.67 -10.17 -8.67
N VAL A 83 -6.60 -10.50 -9.37
CA VAL A 83 -5.71 -9.53 -10.03
C VAL A 83 -6.13 -9.40 -11.48
N ARG A 84 -6.33 -8.17 -11.95
CA ARG A 84 -6.73 -7.87 -13.34
C ARG A 84 -5.52 -7.33 -14.10
N HIS A 85 -4.91 -8.12 -14.97
CA HIS A 85 -3.81 -7.62 -15.79
C HIS A 85 -4.35 -6.83 -16.96
N LEU A 86 -3.84 -5.61 -17.15
CA LEU A 86 -4.39 -4.65 -18.10
C LEU A 86 -3.38 -4.29 -19.20
N ASN A 87 -3.89 -4.14 -20.42
CA ASN A 87 -3.19 -3.46 -21.50
C ASN A 87 -2.95 -1.98 -21.15
N LEU A 88 -2.08 -1.31 -21.93
CA LEU A 88 -1.75 0.10 -21.68
C LEU A 88 -2.95 1.05 -21.82
N ASP A 89 -3.94 0.69 -22.64
CA ASP A 89 -5.19 1.43 -22.82
C ASP A 89 -6.20 1.21 -21.67
N GLY A 90 -5.89 0.33 -20.71
CA GLY A 90 -6.75 -0.03 -19.59
C GLY A 90 -7.75 -1.14 -19.89
N SER A 91 -7.71 -1.75 -21.09
CA SER A 91 -8.50 -2.94 -21.39
C SER A 91 -7.94 -4.18 -20.68
N LEU A 92 -8.84 -5.10 -20.31
CA LEU A 92 -8.47 -6.33 -19.63
C LEU A 92 -7.68 -7.25 -20.57
N ALA A 93 -6.48 -7.65 -20.16
CA ALA A 93 -5.66 -8.62 -20.87
C ALA A 93 -5.84 -10.03 -20.30
N SER A 94 -5.84 -10.17 -18.97
CA SER A 94 -6.09 -11.44 -18.27
C SER A 94 -6.49 -11.21 -16.82
N GLU A 95 -6.96 -12.26 -16.14
CA GLU A 95 -7.26 -12.27 -14.71
C GLU A 95 -6.59 -13.45 -14.02
N GLU A 96 -6.19 -13.26 -12.76
CA GLU A 96 -5.72 -14.33 -11.89
C GLU A 96 -6.54 -14.33 -10.59
N HIS A 97 -7.21 -15.44 -10.31
CA HIS A 97 -7.94 -15.64 -9.05
C HIS A 97 -7.03 -16.31 -8.02
N LEU A 98 -6.88 -15.67 -6.87
CA LEU A 98 -5.89 -15.99 -5.86
C LEU A 98 -6.51 -16.08 -4.47
N THR A 99 -5.85 -16.83 -3.60
CA THR A 99 -6.11 -16.79 -2.16
C THR A 99 -4.81 -16.52 -1.41
N ALA A 100 -4.86 -15.75 -0.34
CA ALA A 100 -3.71 -15.48 0.52
C ALA A 100 -4.02 -15.83 1.97
N ARG A 101 -3.17 -16.63 2.61
CA ARG A 101 -3.28 -17.00 4.02
C ARG A 101 -1.96 -16.82 4.73
N LEU A 102 -2.03 -16.33 5.95
CA LEU A 102 -0.86 -16.26 6.81
C LEU A 102 -0.48 -17.67 7.31
N GLN A 103 0.81 -17.91 7.35
CA GLN A 103 1.44 -19.08 7.94
C GLN A 103 2.66 -18.59 8.75
N GLY A 104 2.42 -18.27 10.02
CA GLY A 104 3.35 -17.47 10.81
C GLY A 104 3.45 -16.05 10.23
N HIS A 105 4.66 -15.49 10.14
CA HIS A 105 4.88 -14.12 9.63
C HIS A 105 5.01 -14.06 8.08
N ARG A 106 4.46 -15.04 7.38
CA ARG A 106 4.55 -15.19 5.92
C ARG A 106 3.15 -15.28 5.34
N LEU A 107 2.92 -14.59 4.23
CA LEU A 107 1.67 -14.68 3.49
C LEU A 107 1.87 -15.62 2.30
N VAL A 108 1.22 -16.79 2.36
CA VAL A 108 1.21 -17.78 1.28
C VAL A 108 0.07 -17.44 0.33
N VAL A 109 0.43 -17.08 -0.90
CA VAL A 109 -0.49 -16.75 -1.98
C VAL A 109 -0.58 -17.94 -2.93
N SER A 110 -1.76 -18.54 -3.04
CA SER A 110 -2.01 -19.71 -3.89
C SER A 110 -2.86 -19.31 -5.09
N GLY A 111 -2.50 -19.81 -6.27
CA GLY A 111 -3.16 -19.50 -7.54
C GLY A 111 -3.00 -20.61 -8.59
N PRO A 112 -3.50 -20.37 -9.82
CA PRO A 112 -3.41 -21.33 -10.92
C PRO A 112 -1.96 -21.72 -11.28
N THR A 113 -1.01 -20.83 -10.99
CA THR A 113 0.41 -20.99 -11.28
C THR A 113 1.19 -21.60 -10.10
N GLY A 114 0.51 -22.02 -9.03
CA GLY A 114 1.10 -22.61 -7.84
C GLY A 114 1.06 -21.68 -6.62
N GLU A 115 1.88 -21.99 -5.63
CA GLU A 115 1.99 -21.21 -4.39
C GLU A 115 3.21 -20.30 -4.41
N ARG A 116 3.06 -19.12 -3.80
CA ARG A 116 4.13 -18.15 -3.60
C ARG A 116 4.16 -17.73 -2.14
N VAL A 117 5.35 -17.69 -1.58
CA VAL A 117 5.57 -17.18 -0.22
C VAL A 117 5.98 -15.71 -0.31
N THR A 118 5.23 -14.86 0.37
CA THR A 118 5.51 -13.43 0.48
C THR A 118 5.74 -13.05 1.94
N ILE A 119 6.49 -11.97 2.14
CA ILE A 119 6.88 -11.43 3.44
C ILE A 119 6.65 -9.94 3.47
N LYS A 120 6.47 -9.41 4.69
CA LYS A 120 6.73 -8.00 4.96
C LYS A 120 8.21 -7.69 4.70
N ASP A 121 8.49 -6.49 4.20
CA ASP A 121 9.88 -6.15 3.89
C ASP A 121 10.72 -6.05 5.18
N PRO A 122 11.77 -6.86 5.36
CA PRO A 122 12.56 -6.89 6.59
C PRO A 122 13.31 -5.58 6.86
N ARG A 123 13.42 -4.69 5.85
CA ARG A 123 14.00 -3.35 6.05
C ARG A 123 13.09 -2.43 6.84
N GLY A 124 11.79 -2.73 6.92
CA GLY A 124 10.78 -1.83 7.47
C GLY A 124 10.61 -0.57 6.64
N PRO A 125 9.81 0.40 7.10
CA PRO A 125 9.68 1.68 6.42
C PRO A 125 10.94 2.55 6.57
N ALA A 126 11.04 3.57 5.72
CA ALA A 126 12.11 4.57 5.82
C ALA A 126 11.99 5.35 7.15
N ARG A 127 13.15 5.67 7.75
CA ARG A 127 13.22 6.49 8.96
C ARG A 127 12.70 7.89 8.67
N SER A 128 11.96 8.47 9.63
CA SER A 128 11.38 9.80 9.50
C SER A 128 11.67 10.69 10.70
N VAL A 129 11.52 12.01 10.50
CA VAL A 129 11.57 13.03 11.57
C VAL A 129 10.21 13.21 12.27
N VAL A 130 9.15 12.60 11.75
CA VAL A 130 7.81 12.58 12.36
C VAL A 130 7.49 11.21 12.94
N TYR A 131 6.53 11.15 13.86
CA TYR A 131 5.98 9.88 14.36
C TYR A 131 5.45 9.04 13.20
N GLN A 132 5.71 7.74 13.26
CA GLN A 132 5.26 6.76 12.29
C GLN A 132 4.57 5.62 13.03
N SER A 133 3.47 5.15 12.46
CA SER A 133 2.79 3.92 12.88
C SER A 133 3.12 2.81 11.88
N ILE A 134 3.11 1.56 12.35
CA ILE A 134 3.42 0.39 11.53
C ILE A 134 2.49 -0.75 11.92
N LEU A 135 2.05 -1.53 10.93
CA LEU A 135 1.42 -2.82 11.12
C LEU A 135 2.26 -3.94 10.48
N PRO A 136 2.18 -5.19 10.97
CA PRO A 136 1.39 -5.64 12.12
C PRO A 136 1.84 -5.05 13.47
N PRO A 137 1.02 -5.12 14.53
CA PRO A 137 1.31 -4.47 15.83
C PRO A 137 2.61 -4.92 16.53
N ASP A 138 3.18 -6.06 16.14
CA ASP A 138 4.47 -6.58 16.61
C ASP A 138 5.67 -6.15 15.75
N ALA A 139 5.44 -5.36 14.70
CA ALA A 139 6.51 -4.80 13.89
C ALA A 139 7.49 -4.00 14.77
N PRO A 140 8.82 -4.11 14.54
CA PRO A 140 9.79 -3.34 15.29
C PRO A 140 9.49 -1.83 15.21
N PRO A 141 9.61 -1.08 16.32
CA PRO A 141 9.38 0.35 16.31
C PRO A 141 10.36 1.05 15.37
N VAL A 142 9.89 2.04 14.60
CA VAL A 142 10.77 2.81 13.71
C VAL A 142 11.49 3.92 14.48
N PRO A 143 12.83 3.97 14.42
CA PRO A 143 13.59 5.06 15.02
C PRO A 143 13.24 6.39 14.35
N GLN A 144 12.85 7.37 15.16
CA GLN A 144 12.70 8.75 14.71
C GLN A 144 14.07 9.42 14.57
N LEU A 145 14.28 10.09 13.45
CA LEU A 145 15.43 10.94 13.26
C LEU A 145 15.22 12.26 13.98
N LYS A 146 16.25 12.75 14.67
CA LYS A 146 16.26 14.15 15.10
C LYS A 146 16.29 15.03 13.85
N PRO A 147 15.46 16.08 13.75
CA PRO A 147 15.57 17.05 12.68
C PRO A 147 17.02 17.55 12.61
N ALA A 148 17.67 17.41 11.46
CA ALA A 148 18.95 18.06 11.24
C ALA A 148 18.68 19.57 11.26
N GLY A 149 19.24 20.27 12.25
CA GLY A 149 19.03 21.69 12.44
C GLY A 149 19.34 22.46 11.16
N GLY A 150 18.32 23.12 10.62
CA GLY A 150 18.40 23.89 9.39
C GLY A 150 17.08 24.63 9.19
N GLN A 151 16.93 25.77 9.88
CA GLN A 151 15.85 26.70 9.60
C GLN A 151 16.18 27.42 8.28
N GLY A 152 15.87 26.76 7.17
CA GLY A 152 15.59 27.50 5.94
C GLY A 152 14.38 28.39 6.22
N GLY A 153 14.44 29.66 5.77
CA GLY A 153 13.27 30.53 5.80
C GLY A 153 12.07 29.89 5.11
N PRO A 154 10.85 30.40 5.34
CA PRO A 154 9.66 29.88 4.67
C PRO A 154 9.90 29.88 3.14
N PRO A 155 9.50 28.81 2.43
CA PRO A 155 9.62 28.78 0.98
C PRO A 155 8.83 29.95 0.38
N PRO A 156 9.24 30.47 -0.78
CA PRO A 156 8.47 31.50 -1.46
C PRO A 156 7.04 30.99 -1.72
N PRO A 157 6.04 31.88 -1.75
CA PRO A 157 4.69 31.51 -2.13
C PRO A 157 4.67 30.79 -3.47
N TYR A 158 3.76 29.83 -3.61
CA TYR A 158 3.57 29.14 -4.87
C TYR A 158 3.15 30.12 -5.97
N VAL A 159 3.84 30.07 -7.10
CA VAL A 159 3.50 30.80 -8.32
C VAL A 159 3.11 29.78 -9.37
N GLN A 160 1.84 29.84 -9.78
CA GLN A 160 1.29 28.96 -10.77
C GLN A 160 2.00 29.12 -12.13
N PRO A 161 2.40 28.02 -12.79
CA PRO A 161 3.18 28.08 -14.03
C PRO A 161 2.35 28.48 -15.25
N ALA A 162 1.05 28.18 -15.24
CA ALA A 162 0.04 28.59 -16.23
C ALA A 162 -1.36 28.37 -15.64
N ALA A 163 -2.41 28.97 -16.22
CA ALA A 163 -3.79 28.78 -15.75
C ALA A 163 -4.19 27.29 -15.63
N TRP A 164 -5.00 26.96 -14.63
CA TRP A 164 -5.55 25.61 -14.48
C TRP A 164 -6.47 25.33 -15.64
N ARG A 165 -6.40 24.11 -16.17
CA ARG A 165 -7.23 23.70 -17.30
C ARG A 165 -8.23 22.63 -16.85
N PRO A 166 -9.42 22.56 -17.47
CA PRO A 166 -10.30 21.42 -17.30
C PRO A 166 -9.55 20.11 -17.57
N LEU A 167 -9.75 19.12 -16.71
CA LEU A 167 -9.05 17.86 -16.74
C LEU A 167 -9.90 16.77 -17.38
N THR A 168 -9.22 15.86 -18.07
CA THR A 168 -9.74 14.59 -18.53
C THR A 168 -8.91 13.46 -17.92
N THR A 169 -9.40 12.23 -18.01
CA THR A 169 -8.62 11.05 -17.60
C THR A 169 -7.25 10.99 -18.28
N ALA A 170 -7.15 11.38 -19.56
CA ALA A 170 -5.90 11.37 -20.30
C ALA A 170 -4.84 12.33 -19.74
N ASP A 171 -5.28 13.41 -19.07
CA ASP A 171 -4.37 14.39 -18.48
C ASP A 171 -3.73 13.91 -17.18
N VAL A 172 -4.26 12.84 -16.58
CA VAL A 172 -3.84 12.29 -15.28
C VAL A 172 -3.03 11.01 -15.43
N LEU A 173 -3.30 10.21 -16.46
CA LEU A 173 -2.66 8.92 -16.71
C LEU A 173 -1.15 9.06 -16.95
N GLY A 174 -0.37 8.20 -16.29
CA GLY A 174 1.09 8.19 -16.41
C GLY A 174 1.81 8.14 -15.08
N VAL A 175 3.11 8.43 -15.12
CA VAL A 175 3.97 8.54 -13.95
C VAL A 175 4.24 10.00 -13.64
N TRP A 176 3.94 10.40 -12.41
CA TRP A 176 4.24 11.72 -11.87
C TRP A 176 5.39 11.64 -10.89
N VAL A 177 6.40 12.45 -11.13
CA VAL A 177 7.65 12.46 -10.36
C VAL A 177 7.56 13.54 -9.28
N GLY A 178 7.55 13.11 -8.02
CA GLY A 178 7.41 13.97 -6.86
C GLY A 178 8.73 14.42 -6.23
N PHE A 179 8.68 14.67 -4.93
CA PHE A 179 9.80 15.13 -4.12
C PHE A 179 10.77 13.99 -3.75
N GLY A 180 11.91 14.34 -3.16
CA GLY A 180 13.00 13.41 -2.86
C GLY A 180 14.04 13.30 -3.97
N SER A 181 15.02 12.41 -3.76
CA SER A 181 16.13 12.15 -4.67
C SER A 181 16.57 10.68 -4.59
N GLY A 182 17.19 10.18 -5.67
CA GLY A 182 17.71 8.82 -5.72
C GLY A 182 16.62 7.76 -5.49
N MET A 183 16.94 6.75 -4.67
CA MET A 183 16.04 5.64 -4.38
C MET A 183 14.79 6.04 -3.59
N ASP A 184 14.81 7.18 -2.89
CA ASP A 184 13.70 7.65 -2.06
C ASP A 184 12.85 8.73 -2.78
N LYS A 185 13.03 8.87 -4.10
CA LYS A 185 12.24 9.74 -4.96
C LYS A 185 10.80 9.24 -5.01
N GLN A 186 9.84 10.11 -4.72
CA GLN A 186 8.42 9.76 -4.79
C GLN A 186 7.94 9.67 -6.24
N TYR A 187 7.26 8.57 -6.57
CA TYR A 187 6.60 8.36 -7.86
C TYR A 187 5.13 8.06 -7.63
N PHE A 188 4.27 8.65 -8.46
CA PHE A 188 2.85 8.35 -8.51
C PHE A 188 2.55 7.75 -9.87
N VAL A 189 2.25 6.45 -9.90
CA VAL A 189 1.91 5.71 -11.10
C VAL A 189 0.40 5.58 -11.15
N ILE A 190 -0.23 6.22 -12.13
CA ILE A 190 -1.69 6.25 -12.28
C ILE A 190 -2.07 5.53 -13.59
N ARG A 191 -2.93 4.52 -13.46
CA ARG A 191 -3.43 3.70 -14.57
C ARG A 191 -4.96 3.70 -14.61
N ARG A 192 -5.48 3.24 -15.75
CA ARG A 192 -6.90 3.05 -16.04
C ARG A 192 -7.26 1.57 -15.95
N ASP A 193 -8.42 1.25 -15.37
CA ASP A 193 -9.14 -0.03 -15.46
C ASP A 193 -10.58 0.25 -15.87
N GLY A 194 -10.94 -0.06 -17.12
CA GLY A 194 -12.25 0.35 -17.66
C GLY A 194 -12.42 1.86 -17.55
N ASP A 195 -13.43 2.34 -16.84
CA ASP A 195 -13.65 3.80 -16.62
C ASP A 195 -13.10 4.33 -15.29
N ARG A 196 -12.38 3.49 -14.54
CA ARG A 196 -11.83 3.85 -13.24
C ARG A 196 -10.33 4.14 -13.35
N LEU A 197 -9.87 5.05 -12.49
CA LEU A 197 -8.46 5.25 -12.24
C LEU A 197 -8.06 4.53 -10.95
N PHE A 198 -6.84 4.02 -10.93
CA PHE A 198 -6.18 3.44 -9.76
C PHE A 198 -4.68 3.71 -9.87
N GLY A 199 -3.94 3.48 -8.79
CA GLY A 199 -2.50 3.66 -8.87
C GLY A 199 -1.72 3.27 -7.62
N LEU A 200 -0.47 3.67 -7.65
CA LEU A 200 0.52 3.48 -6.61
C LEU A 200 1.25 4.82 -6.39
N ALA A 201 1.39 5.25 -5.15
CA ALA A 201 2.45 6.16 -4.74
C ALA A 201 3.56 5.33 -4.09
N CYS A 202 4.81 5.45 -4.55
CA CYS A 202 5.97 4.84 -3.89
C CYS A 202 7.07 5.87 -3.65
N GLY A 203 7.62 5.88 -2.43
CA GLY A 203 8.90 6.54 -2.16
C GLY A 203 10.07 5.67 -2.61
N ARG A 204 10.09 4.44 -2.12
CA ARG A 204 10.99 3.37 -2.55
C ARG A 204 10.16 2.29 -3.23
N CYS A 205 10.15 2.26 -4.55
CA CYS A 205 9.31 1.31 -5.30
C CYS A 205 9.80 -0.16 -5.17
N ASP A 206 10.90 -0.40 -4.46
CA ASP A 206 11.40 -1.72 -4.08
C ASP A 206 10.99 -2.14 -2.67
N ASN A 207 10.37 -1.25 -1.88
CA ASN A 207 10.01 -1.46 -0.48
C ASN A 207 8.52 -1.13 -0.25
N PRO A 208 7.65 -2.17 -0.17
CA PRO A 208 6.21 -1.99 -0.03
C PRO A 208 5.77 -1.16 1.19
N TYR A 209 6.58 -1.10 2.26
CA TYR A 209 6.27 -0.22 3.40
C TYR A 209 6.28 1.27 3.08
N THR A 210 6.78 1.66 1.91
CA THR A 210 6.78 3.06 1.45
C THR A 210 5.73 3.32 0.38
N HIS A 211 4.84 2.35 0.16
CA HIS A 211 3.80 2.45 -0.82
C HIS A 211 2.49 2.99 -0.22
N GLY A 212 1.66 3.56 -1.08
CA GLY A 212 0.26 3.82 -0.81
C GLY A 212 -0.56 3.52 -2.06
N ALA A 213 -1.69 2.84 -1.90
CA ALA A 213 -2.62 2.66 -3.01
C ALA A 213 -3.30 3.99 -3.33
N LEU A 214 -3.42 4.30 -4.62
CA LEU A 214 -4.18 5.46 -5.07
C LEU A 214 -5.59 5.02 -5.43
N GLU A 215 -6.59 5.53 -4.72
CA GLU A 215 -7.99 5.14 -4.85
C GLU A 215 -8.92 6.35 -4.97
N ASN A 216 -10.20 6.10 -5.25
CA ASN A 216 -11.29 7.09 -5.20
C ASN A 216 -11.08 8.34 -6.07
N PHE A 217 -10.43 8.17 -7.22
CA PHE A 217 -10.23 9.24 -8.19
C PHE A 217 -11.54 9.90 -8.62
N ARG A 218 -11.55 11.22 -8.65
CA ARG A 218 -12.63 12.06 -9.19
C ARG A 218 -12.05 13.26 -9.91
N ILE A 219 -12.62 13.58 -11.07
CA ILE A 219 -12.29 14.78 -11.83
C ILE A 219 -13.53 15.66 -11.91
N THR A 220 -13.42 16.91 -11.46
CA THR A 220 -14.51 17.89 -11.50
C THR A 220 -13.96 19.22 -12.04
N GLY A 221 -14.25 19.52 -13.31
CA GLY A 221 -13.69 20.71 -13.95
C GLY A 221 -12.16 20.62 -14.03
N ASP A 222 -11.46 21.52 -13.36
CA ASP A 222 -9.99 21.58 -13.26
C ASP A 222 -9.42 20.91 -12.00
N LEU A 223 -10.28 20.35 -11.14
CA LEU A 223 -9.91 19.70 -9.90
C LEU A 223 -9.82 18.18 -10.06
N LEU A 224 -8.69 17.63 -9.65
CA LEU A 224 -8.46 16.21 -9.42
C LEU A 224 -8.52 15.92 -7.92
N GLU A 225 -9.31 14.95 -7.52
CA GLU A 225 -9.34 14.41 -6.16
C GLU A 225 -9.01 12.91 -6.20
N PHE A 226 -8.26 12.42 -5.21
CA PHE A 226 -8.00 10.99 -5.00
C PHE A 226 -7.49 10.76 -3.58
N ASP A 227 -7.47 9.52 -3.11
CA ASP A 227 -6.92 9.16 -1.81
C ASP A 227 -5.59 8.42 -1.97
N ILE A 228 -4.61 8.77 -1.15
CA ILE A 228 -3.43 7.92 -0.90
C ILE A 228 -3.75 7.10 0.36
N VAL A 229 -3.91 5.80 0.19
CA VAL A 229 -4.38 4.88 1.23
C VAL A 229 -3.19 4.22 1.91
N HIS A 230 -3.02 4.51 3.20
CA HIS A 230 -1.95 3.97 4.05
C HIS A 230 -2.48 2.83 4.90
N GLN A 231 -1.94 1.62 4.71
CA GLN A 231 -2.49 0.41 5.31
C GLN A 231 -1.62 -0.19 6.40
N ASP A 232 -0.31 -0.27 6.19
CA ASP A 232 0.63 -0.86 7.15
C ASP A 232 1.76 0.08 7.55
N TRP A 233 1.82 1.27 6.96
CA TRP A 233 2.72 2.32 7.34
C TRP A 233 2.20 3.71 6.98
N GLY A 234 2.48 4.68 7.85
CA GLY A 234 2.31 6.08 7.54
C GLY A 234 2.71 6.99 8.70
N ASP A 235 2.72 8.29 8.45
CA ASP A 235 2.97 9.28 9.49
C ASP A 235 1.77 9.40 10.46
N GLY A 236 2.07 9.78 11.70
CA GLY A 236 1.08 9.92 12.77
C GLY A 236 1.00 8.69 13.68
N THR A 237 -0.06 8.64 14.49
CA THR A 237 -0.21 7.67 15.60
C THR A 237 -1.28 6.60 15.36
N ALA A 238 -1.89 6.57 14.17
CA ALA A 238 -2.94 5.62 13.85
C ALA A 238 -2.77 5.06 12.42
N LEU A 239 -3.14 3.79 12.26
CA LEU A 239 -3.31 3.09 10.98
C LEU A 239 -4.59 2.23 11.04
N PRO A 240 -5.19 1.90 9.89
CA PRO A 240 -4.96 2.51 8.58
C PRO A 240 -5.49 3.96 8.52
N PHE A 241 -5.06 4.75 7.54
CA PHE A 241 -5.66 6.06 7.26
C PHE A 241 -5.60 6.43 5.78
N ASP A 242 -6.43 7.39 5.39
CA ASP A 242 -6.46 7.94 4.04
C ASP A 242 -5.90 9.37 4.04
N ARG A 243 -5.06 9.69 3.06
CA ARG A 243 -4.69 11.06 2.70
C ARG A 243 -5.51 11.49 1.51
N HIS A 244 -6.54 12.29 1.77
CA HIS A 244 -7.32 12.90 0.71
C HIS A 244 -6.52 13.99 0.01
N VAL A 245 -6.31 13.83 -1.30
CA VAL A 245 -5.54 14.72 -2.15
C VAL A 245 -6.47 15.56 -2.99
N LYS A 246 -6.18 16.86 -3.05
CA LYS A 246 -6.74 17.80 -4.02
C LYS A 246 -5.62 18.32 -4.90
N ALA A 247 -5.79 18.24 -6.21
CA ALA A 247 -4.75 18.64 -7.15
C ALA A 247 -5.31 19.39 -8.35
N ASN A 248 -4.50 20.29 -8.88
CA ASN A 248 -4.72 20.94 -10.17
C ASN A 248 -3.53 20.68 -11.08
N ILE A 249 -3.75 20.70 -12.40
CA ILE A 249 -2.69 20.49 -13.38
C ILE A 249 -2.57 21.72 -14.29
N ALA A 250 -1.34 22.23 -14.43
CA ALA A 250 -0.97 23.21 -15.43
C ALA A 250 0.38 22.86 -16.05
N MET A 251 0.51 23.03 -17.37
CA MET A 251 1.64 22.51 -18.13
C MET A 251 1.90 21.03 -17.77
N ASN A 252 3.11 20.73 -17.28
CA ASN A 252 3.54 19.39 -16.86
C ASN A 252 3.65 19.30 -15.32
N GLU A 253 2.94 20.15 -14.59
CA GLU A 253 2.93 20.17 -13.13
C GLU A 253 1.55 19.74 -12.61
N MET A 254 1.54 18.73 -11.74
CA MET A 254 0.42 18.45 -10.83
C MET A 254 0.75 19.08 -9.48
N HIS A 255 0.07 20.17 -9.15
CA HIS A 255 0.18 20.79 -7.84
C HIS A 255 -0.85 20.18 -6.91
N MET A 256 -0.40 19.54 -5.83
CA MET A 256 -1.25 18.78 -4.90
C MET A 256 -1.19 19.33 -3.47
N ASP A 257 -2.34 19.29 -2.81
CA ASP A 257 -2.54 19.48 -1.38
C ASP A 257 -3.05 18.16 -0.78
N ALA A 258 -2.22 17.55 0.06
CA ALA A 258 -2.48 16.29 0.74
C ALA A 258 -2.41 16.46 2.27
N ARG A 259 -2.64 17.67 2.76
CA ARG A 259 -2.68 17.98 4.20
C ARG A 259 -3.83 17.25 4.88
N ARG A 260 -3.55 16.55 5.99
CA ARG A 260 -4.59 15.91 6.79
C ARG A 260 -5.12 16.86 7.88
N PRO A 261 -6.40 16.78 8.26
CA PRO A 261 -6.95 17.58 9.37
C PRO A 261 -6.33 17.28 10.74
N ASP A 262 -5.84 16.05 10.94
CA ASP A 262 -5.28 15.55 12.20
C ASP A 262 -3.75 15.68 12.30
N GLN A 263 -3.08 16.21 11.28
CA GLN A 263 -1.64 16.35 11.28
C GLN A 263 -1.19 17.52 12.18
N THR A 264 -0.08 17.34 12.90
CA THR A 264 0.52 18.37 13.76
C THR A 264 1.59 19.22 13.07
N GLY A 265 2.02 18.81 11.87
CA GLY A 265 3.06 19.48 11.06
C GLY A 265 2.50 20.30 9.89
N PRO A 266 3.36 20.85 9.01
CA PRO A 266 2.94 21.66 7.85
C PRO A 266 2.13 20.85 6.83
N GLY A 267 2.23 19.52 6.89
CA GLY A 267 1.65 18.59 5.94
C GLY A 267 2.31 18.61 4.58
N ILE A 268 1.66 17.99 3.61
CA ILE A 268 2.22 17.79 2.27
C ILE A 268 1.46 18.70 1.29
N VAL A 269 2.15 19.74 0.82
CA VAL A 269 1.80 20.50 -0.38
C VAL A 269 2.99 20.40 -1.30
N ALA A 270 2.79 19.92 -2.53
CA ALA A 270 3.89 19.56 -3.40
C ALA A 270 3.53 19.68 -4.89
N SER A 271 4.57 19.83 -5.69
CA SER A 271 4.49 19.83 -7.15
C SER A 271 5.10 18.55 -7.69
N LEU A 272 4.32 17.80 -8.47
CA LEU A 272 4.77 16.62 -9.19
C LEU A 272 4.96 16.98 -10.67
N VAL A 273 5.99 16.43 -11.31
CA VAL A 273 6.28 16.66 -12.73
C VAL A 273 5.84 15.45 -13.56
N GLY A 274 5.07 15.69 -14.62
CA GLY A 274 4.52 14.62 -15.47
C GLY A 274 3.37 15.07 -16.38
N PRO A 275 2.52 14.12 -16.84
CA PRO A 275 2.74 12.69 -16.72
C PRO A 275 3.81 12.20 -17.70
N ILE A 276 4.73 11.36 -17.22
CA ILE A 276 5.58 10.53 -18.08
C ILE A 276 4.73 9.34 -18.54
N ALA A 277 4.79 9.01 -19.84
CA ALA A 277 4.03 7.90 -20.40
C ALA A 277 4.37 6.57 -19.71
N ILE A 278 3.37 5.73 -19.42
CA ILE A 278 3.55 4.47 -18.66
C ILE A 278 4.56 3.55 -19.37
N GLU A 279 4.48 3.45 -20.69
CA GLU A 279 5.38 2.64 -21.51
C GLU A 279 6.85 3.08 -21.44
N ALA A 280 7.12 4.34 -21.12
CA ALA A 280 8.48 4.84 -20.95
C ALA A 280 9.15 4.29 -19.67
N THR A 281 8.38 3.67 -18.78
CA THR A 281 8.89 3.00 -17.58
C THR A 281 9.14 1.50 -17.78
N ARG A 282 8.85 0.97 -18.97
CA ARG A 282 9.02 -0.46 -19.28
C ARG A 282 10.46 -0.90 -19.06
N GLY A 283 10.64 -1.96 -18.29
CA GLY A 283 11.95 -2.51 -17.99
C GLY A 283 12.72 -1.75 -16.90
N ASN A 284 12.11 -0.75 -16.25
CA ASN A 284 12.71 -0.12 -15.07
C ASN A 284 12.95 -1.17 -13.98
N VAL A 285 14.20 -1.21 -13.50
CA VAL A 285 14.62 -2.08 -12.42
C VAL A 285 15.23 -1.25 -11.30
N TYR A 286 14.91 -1.57 -10.06
CA TYR A 286 15.66 -1.11 -8.91
C TYR A 286 16.84 -2.07 -8.68
N LEU A 287 17.98 -1.53 -8.27
CA LEU A 287 19.12 -2.35 -7.84
C LEU A 287 18.76 -3.00 -6.49
N PRO A 288 19.06 -4.31 -6.31
CA PRO A 288 18.81 -5.02 -5.07
C PRO A 288 19.62 -4.47 -3.89
#